data_AF-A0A2D4SRC2-F1
#
_entry.id   AF-A0A2D4SRC2-F1
#
_cell.length_a   1.000
_cell.length_b   1.000
_cell.length_c   1.000
_cell.angle_alpha   90.00
_cell.angle_beta   90.00
_cell.angle_gamma   90.00
#
_symmetry.space_group_name_H-M   'P 1'
#
loop_
_entity.id
_entity.type
_entity.pdbx_description
1 polymer ?
#
loop_
_entity_poly.entity_id
_entity_poly.type
_entity_poly.pdbx_seq_one_letter_code
_entity_poly.pdbx_strand_id
1 'polypeptide(L)'
;MLFSFLFYACTQEQPTDYDQSTCGTPNEQVAVITSMDFARRDDDGAALGFNLDNHETDFGDNEGCGLQDISAPDGSSGIDNAFSGLLPALEATQAVAINGLIEDSLRNGELILLLELSYINDLENDTCMNFGLWRGEGTPMIGTDGSVLDGQSFSRSTLDPGLVETIPLSNSSFIAGPFDYTLPVQVLDVFVSFTMQEAYLSGNIRSDGSIYGYFGGSVALDDFKAITELGDIGNVGELLDTLLAQASDMDIDGDGECDAISLVFTFDSVQSFFIEE
;
A
#
# COMPACT_ATOMS: atom_id res chain seq x y z
N MET A 1 -8.13 3.02 58.04
CA MET A 1 -7.32 3.49 56.90
C MET A 1 -8.07 3.11 55.64
N LEU A 2 -8.79 4.06 55.05
CA LEU A 2 -9.42 3.92 53.74
C LEU A 2 -8.43 4.46 52.71
N PHE A 3 -7.99 3.63 51.76
CA PHE A 3 -7.21 4.06 50.61
C PHE A 3 -8.18 4.41 49.47
N SER A 4 -8.26 5.69 49.11
CA SER A 4 -8.89 6.15 47.87
C SER A 4 -7.92 5.96 46.72
N PHE A 5 -8.30 5.16 45.73
CA PHE A 5 -7.67 5.14 44.42
C PHE A 5 -8.34 6.21 43.55
N LEU A 6 -7.58 7.24 43.19
CA LEU A 6 -7.92 8.15 42.09
C LEU A 6 -7.52 7.47 40.79
N PHE A 7 -8.52 7.07 39.99
CA PHE A 7 -8.31 6.72 38.59
C PHE A 7 -8.12 8.02 37.80
N TYR A 8 -6.90 8.25 37.29
CA TYR A 8 -6.67 9.19 36.20
C TYR A 8 -7.12 8.48 34.92
N ALA A 9 -8.26 8.89 34.37
CA ALA A 9 -8.67 8.52 33.04
C ALA A 9 -7.88 9.39 32.05
N CYS A 10 -6.90 8.81 31.34
CA CYS A 10 -6.39 9.40 30.12
C CYS A 10 -7.55 9.46 29.13
N THR A 11 -8.05 10.66 28.85
CA THR A 11 -8.99 10.90 27.77
C THR A 11 -8.13 10.88 26.51
N GLN A 12 -8.21 9.80 25.71
CA GLN A 12 -7.66 9.81 24.36
C GLN A 12 -8.45 10.86 23.59
N GLU A 13 -7.78 11.92 23.14
CA GLU A 13 -8.33 12.82 22.13
C GLU A 13 -8.61 11.98 20.89
N GLN A 14 -9.89 11.76 20.61
CA GLN A 14 -10.32 11.23 19.32
C GLN A 14 -9.86 12.20 18.23
N PRO A 15 -9.39 11.70 17.06
CA PRO A 15 -9.05 12.57 15.96
C PRO A 15 -10.26 13.43 15.63
N THR A 16 -10.03 14.74 15.54
CA THR A 16 -11.07 15.71 15.24
C THR A 16 -11.72 15.36 13.91
N ASP A 17 -13.02 15.08 13.96
CA ASP A 17 -13.93 15.01 12.82
C ASP A 17 -13.71 16.28 11.97
N TYR A 18 -12.97 16.15 10.86
CA TYR A 18 -12.73 17.27 9.95
C TYR A 18 -14.07 17.60 9.29
N ASP A 19 -14.63 18.77 9.63
CA ASP A 19 -15.84 19.28 9.02
C ASP A 19 -15.61 19.47 7.51
N GLN A 20 -16.15 18.55 6.70
CA GLN A 20 -16.09 18.56 5.23
C GLN A 20 -16.57 19.89 4.63
N SER A 21 -17.33 20.71 5.37
CA SER A 21 -17.73 22.05 4.93
C SER A 21 -16.56 23.05 4.84
N THR A 22 -15.36 22.68 5.30
CA THR A 22 -14.18 23.56 5.31
C THR A 22 -13.23 23.39 4.12
N CYS A 23 -13.28 22.27 3.37
CA CYS A 23 -12.36 22.03 2.24
C CYS A 23 -12.71 22.81 0.96
N GLY A 24 -13.74 23.67 0.96
CA GLY A 24 -14.01 24.57 -0.18
C GLY A 24 -14.81 23.93 -1.31
N THR A 25 -14.44 24.23 -2.57
CA THR A 25 -15.27 23.89 -3.75
C THR A 25 -15.04 22.44 -4.16
N PRO A 26 -16.07 21.66 -4.54
CA PRO A 26 -15.90 20.28 -4.99
C PRO A 26 -15.27 20.27 -6.39
N ASN A 27 -13.94 20.37 -6.46
CA ASN A 27 -13.18 19.92 -7.60
C ASN A 27 -12.68 18.51 -7.31
N GLU A 28 -12.70 17.68 -8.33
CA GLU A 28 -12.32 16.27 -8.24
C GLU A 28 -11.32 15.94 -9.34
N GLN A 29 -10.32 15.14 -8.98
CA GLN A 29 -9.37 14.53 -9.90
C GLN A 29 -9.34 13.04 -9.60
N VAL A 30 -9.47 12.24 -10.66
CA VAL A 30 -9.41 10.78 -10.55
C VAL A 30 -8.25 10.29 -11.41
N ALA A 31 -7.52 9.31 -10.90
CA ALA A 31 -6.49 8.61 -11.65
C ALA A 31 -6.67 7.10 -11.48
N VAL A 32 -6.40 6.34 -12.53
CA VAL A 32 -6.39 4.87 -12.49
C VAL A 32 -4.95 4.40 -12.42
N ILE A 33 -4.64 3.54 -11.45
CA ILE A 33 -3.31 2.92 -11.34
C ILE A 33 -3.09 2.02 -12.56
N THR A 34 -1.97 2.24 -13.26
CA THR A 34 -1.64 1.55 -14.51
C THR A 34 -0.43 0.63 -14.38
N SER A 35 0.37 0.81 -13.32
CA SER A 35 1.51 -0.05 -12.99
C SER A 35 1.69 -0.12 -11.49
N MET A 36 2.14 -1.28 -11.03
CA MET A 36 2.52 -1.53 -9.65
C MET A 36 3.70 -2.50 -9.64
N ASP A 37 4.71 -2.18 -8.85
CA ASP A 37 5.92 -2.98 -8.70
C ASP A 37 6.37 -2.97 -7.24
N PHE A 38 6.95 -4.05 -6.74
CA PHE A 38 7.58 -3.99 -5.42
C PHE A 38 8.75 -2.99 -5.43
N ALA A 39 8.77 -2.12 -4.43
CA ALA A 39 9.87 -1.20 -4.20
C ALA A 39 11.15 -1.98 -3.85
N ARG A 40 12.21 -1.71 -4.60
CA ARG A 40 13.50 -2.39 -4.48
C ARG A 40 14.47 -1.59 -3.64
N ARG A 41 15.44 -2.30 -3.06
CA ARG A 41 16.65 -1.68 -2.52
C ARG A 41 17.53 -1.18 -3.66
N ASP A 42 18.10 0.00 -3.49
CA ASP A 42 19.15 0.52 -4.35
C ASP A 42 20.52 -0.10 -4.05
N ASP A 43 21.55 0.36 -4.76
CA ASP A 43 22.93 -0.16 -4.62
C ASP A 43 23.53 0.10 -3.23
N ASP A 44 23.01 1.10 -2.49
CA ASP A 44 23.43 1.44 -1.13
C ASP A 44 22.58 0.71 -0.06
N GLY A 45 21.59 -0.08 -0.49
CA GLY A 45 20.70 -0.86 0.37
C GLY A 45 19.48 -0.10 0.88
N ALA A 46 19.27 1.14 0.41
CA ALA A 46 18.12 1.96 0.79
C ALA A 46 16.88 1.60 -0.05
N ALA A 47 15.68 1.71 0.50
CA ALA A 47 14.44 1.53 -0.27
C ALA A 47 13.33 2.48 0.18
N LEU A 48 12.36 2.69 -0.70
CA LEU A 48 11.12 3.40 -0.36
C LEU A 48 10.30 2.60 0.64
N GLY A 49 9.60 3.29 1.53
CA GLY A 49 8.68 2.70 2.49
C GLY A 49 8.25 3.67 3.57
N PHE A 50 7.76 3.12 4.68
CA PHE A 50 7.27 3.85 5.84
C PHE A 50 7.84 3.22 7.10
N ASN A 51 7.90 4.01 8.16
CA ASN A 51 8.07 3.49 9.51
C ASN A 51 6.67 3.12 10.04
N LEU A 52 6.34 1.84 9.98
CA LEU A 52 5.03 1.28 10.32
C LEU A 52 4.92 1.08 11.84
N ASP A 53 5.98 0.60 12.48
CA ASP A 53 5.96 0.26 13.91
C ASP A 53 6.39 1.44 14.83
N ASN A 54 6.85 2.55 14.26
CA ASN A 54 7.44 3.72 14.94
C ASN A 54 8.73 3.41 15.71
N HIS A 55 9.46 2.37 15.32
CA HIS A 55 10.75 2.01 15.87
C HIS A 55 11.88 2.25 14.86
N GLU A 56 13.11 2.36 15.36
CA GLU A 56 14.32 2.31 14.54
C GLU A 56 15.19 1.22 15.16
N THR A 57 15.23 0.06 14.52
CA THR A 57 15.81 -1.16 15.06
C THR A 57 17.14 -1.50 14.39
N ASP A 58 18.12 -1.90 15.20
CA ASP A 58 19.38 -2.50 14.74
C ASP A 58 19.30 -4.03 14.78
N PHE A 59 20.20 -4.68 14.02
CA PHE A 59 20.25 -6.14 13.97
C PHE A 59 20.42 -6.76 15.38
N GLY A 60 19.45 -7.59 15.77
CA GLY A 60 19.44 -8.30 17.04
C GLY A 60 18.95 -7.49 18.24
N ASP A 61 18.34 -6.33 18.01
CA ASP A 61 17.59 -5.64 19.05
C ASP A 61 16.40 -6.49 19.55
N ASN A 62 16.03 -6.28 20.82
CA ASN A 62 14.88 -6.97 21.43
C ASN A 62 13.55 -6.22 21.19
N GLU A 63 13.63 -5.09 20.50
CA GLU A 63 12.50 -4.28 20.07
C GLU A 63 12.28 -4.62 18.60
N GLY A 64 11.03 -4.95 18.23
CA GLY A 64 10.72 -5.50 16.91
C GLY A 64 11.15 -6.97 16.71
N CYS A 65 11.29 -7.34 15.44
CA CYS A 65 11.53 -8.71 14.98
C CYS A 65 13.01 -9.10 14.84
N GLY A 66 13.91 -8.27 15.38
CA GLY A 66 15.36 -8.48 15.32
C GLY A 66 15.97 -8.35 13.92
N LEU A 67 15.17 -7.89 12.94
CA LEU A 67 15.64 -7.44 11.64
C LEU A 67 15.97 -5.96 11.72
N GLN A 68 16.98 -5.54 10.96
CA GLN A 68 17.39 -4.15 10.92
C GLN A 68 16.52 -3.38 9.91
N ASP A 69 15.97 -2.25 10.34
CA ASP A 69 15.23 -1.35 9.46
C ASP A 69 16.17 -0.73 8.42
N ILE A 70 15.61 -0.41 7.26
CA ILE A 70 16.39 0.24 6.20
C ILE A 70 16.23 1.76 6.27
N SER A 71 17.07 2.45 5.52
CA SER A 71 16.90 3.89 5.27
C SER A 71 16.22 4.12 3.93
N ALA A 72 15.48 5.22 3.81
CA ALA A 72 14.98 5.71 2.54
C ALA A 72 16.07 6.47 1.77
N PRO A 73 15.96 6.58 0.43
CA PRO A 73 16.90 7.36 -0.39
C PRO A 73 17.00 8.85 -0.02
N ASP A 74 15.98 9.40 0.67
CA ASP A 74 16.00 10.77 1.19
C ASP A 74 16.71 10.92 2.54
N GLY A 75 17.17 9.81 3.13
CA GLY A 75 17.88 9.73 4.39
C GLY A 75 16.99 9.48 5.62
N SER A 76 15.68 9.30 5.45
CA SER A 76 14.79 8.89 6.53
C SER A 76 15.17 7.48 7.04
N SER A 77 15.15 7.27 8.36
CA SER A 77 15.48 5.99 9.02
C SER A 77 14.22 5.25 9.49
N GLY A 78 14.39 3.99 9.93
CA GLY A 78 13.29 3.16 10.44
C GLY A 78 12.29 2.75 9.37
N ILE A 79 12.75 2.48 8.13
CA ILE A 79 11.84 2.12 7.04
C ILE A 79 11.59 0.61 7.07
N ASP A 80 10.32 0.25 7.13
CA ASP A 80 9.81 -1.11 7.01
C ASP A 80 9.52 -1.41 5.54
N ASN A 81 10.38 -2.23 4.95
CA ASN A 81 10.18 -2.85 3.65
C ASN A 81 11.06 -4.10 3.57
N ALA A 82 10.88 -5.05 4.48
CA ALA A 82 11.69 -6.26 4.52
C ALA A 82 11.52 -7.12 3.26
N PHE A 83 10.33 -7.11 2.63
CA PHE A 83 10.10 -7.82 1.37
C PHE A 83 11.07 -7.39 0.26
N SER A 84 11.52 -6.13 0.23
CA SER A 84 12.53 -5.65 -0.73
C SER A 84 13.85 -6.43 -0.69
N GLY A 85 14.22 -6.97 0.48
CA GLY A 85 15.41 -7.79 0.67
C GLY A 85 15.27 -9.21 0.09
N LEU A 86 14.04 -9.69 -0.06
CA LEU A 86 13.74 -11.00 -0.64
C LEU A 86 13.76 -11.00 -2.17
N LEU A 87 13.46 -9.85 -2.80
CA LEU A 87 13.32 -9.75 -4.25
C LEU A 87 14.51 -10.37 -5.02
N PRO A 88 15.78 -10.10 -4.70
CA PRO A 88 16.90 -10.71 -5.44
C PRO A 88 16.95 -12.25 -5.33
N ALA A 89 16.56 -12.80 -4.17
CA ALA A 89 16.51 -14.24 -3.96
C ALA A 89 15.35 -14.86 -4.75
N LEU A 90 14.17 -14.23 -4.72
CA LEU A 90 13.01 -14.65 -5.51
C LEU A 90 13.31 -14.59 -7.01
N GLU A 91 14.07 -13.59 -7.45
CA GLU A 91 14.56 -13.42 -8.83
C GLU A 91 15.49 -14.49 -9.34
N ALA A 92 16.29 -15.06 -8.45
CA ALA A 92 17.13 -16.20 -8.79
C ALA A 92 16.31 -17.50 -8.96
N THR A 93 15.02 -17.50 -8.60
CA THR A 93 14.11 -18.64 -8.70
C THR A 93 13.05 -18.45 -9.78
N GLN A 94 12.16 -19.42 -9.95
CA GLN A 94 10.97 -19.28 -10.79
C GLN A 94 9.81 -18.55 -10.08
N ALA A 95 9.99 -18.09 -8.83
CA ALA A 95 8.97 -17.40 -8.03
C ALA A 95 8.68 -15.95 -8.46
N VAL A 96 9.40 -15.41 -9.45
CA VAL A 96 9.25 -14.04 -10.02
C VAL A 96 7.89 -13.77 -10.65
N ALA A 97 7.00 -14.76 -10.70
CA ALA A 97 5.69 -14.63 -11.32
C ALA A 97 4.80 -13.54 -10.68
N ILE A 98 5.04 -13.13 -9.42
CA ILE A 98 4.12 -12.25 -8.68
C ILE A 98 3.97 -10.85 -9.30
N ASN A 99 5.06 -10.17 -9.71
CA ASN A 99 4.93 -8.85 -10.39
C ASN A 99 4.14 -8.98 -11.69
N GLY A 100 4.46 -10.01 -12.48
CA GLY A 100 3.76 -10.27 -13.74
C GLY A 100 2.26 -10.51 -13.54
N LEU A 101 1.87 -11.16 -12.43
CA LEU A 101 0.48 -11.39 -12.09
C LEU A 101 -0.26 -10.08 -11.76
N ILE A 102 0.35 -9.18 -10.98
CA ILE A 102 -0.27 -7.87 -10.67
C ILE A 102 -0.41 -7.04 -11.95
N GLU A 103 0.63 -6.98 -12.77
CA GLU A 103 0.55 -6.29 -14.08
C GLU A 103 -0.52 -6.88 -14.99
N ASP A 104 -0.61 -8.21 -15.07
CA ASP A 104 -1.62 -8.89 -15.88
C ASP A 104 -3.03 -8.61 -15.36
N SER A 105 -3.24 -8.62 -14.04
CA SER A 105 -4.54 -8.26 -13.44
C SER A 105 -4.92 -6.81 -13.74
N LEU A 106 -3.98 -5.87 -13.69
CA LEU A 106 -4.21 -4.46 -14.06
C LEU A 106 -4.57 -4.34 -15.55
N ARG A 107 -3.80 -4.96 -16.45
CA ARG A 107 -4.02 -4.90 -17.90
C ARG A 107 -5.33 -5.55 -18.34
N ASN A 108 -5.73 -6.65 -17.69
CA ASN A 108 -6.95 -7.38 -18.02
C ASN A 108 -8.21 -6.78 -17.36
N GLY A 109 -8.04 -5.78 -16.48
CA GLY A 109 -9.14 -5.17 -15.73
C GLY A 109 -9.68 -6.04 -14.60
N GLU A 110 -8.94 -7.06 -14.18
CA GLU A 110 -9.26 -7.90 -13.02
C GLU A 110 -8.99 -7.14 -11.71
N LEU A 111 -7.96 -6.28 -11.74
CA LEU A 111 -7.66 -5.29 -10.72
C LEU A 111 -7.74 -3.90 -11.34
N ILE A 112 -8.64 -3.07 -10.84
CA ILE A 112 -8.72 -1.64 -11.19
C ILE A 112 -8.69 -0.89 -9.88
N LEU A 113 -7.67 -0.07 -9.67
CA LEU A 113 -7.52 0.78 -8.50
C LEU A 113 -7.60 2.23 -8.94
N LEU A 114 -8.49 2.99 -8.32
CA LEU A 114 -8.76 4.38 -8.63
C LEU A 114 -8.36 5.23 -7.42
N LEU A 115 -7.53 6.23 -7.69
CA LEU A 115 -7.17 7.28 -6.75
C LEU A 115 -8.09 8.47 -7.01
N GLU A 116 -8.79 8.91 -5.99
CA GLU A 116 -9.63 10.10 -6.04
C GLU A 116 -9.02 11.17 -5.15
N LEU A 117 -8.85 12.37 -5.69
CA LEU A 117 -8.55 13.57 -4.93
C LEU A 117 -9.71 14.53 -5.08
N SER A 118 -10.43 14.77 -3.99
CA SER A 118 -11.65 15.57 -3.95
C SER A 118 -11.46 16.79 -3.05
N TYR A 119 -12.23 17.84 -3.35
CA TYR A 119 -12.13 19.15 -2.70
C TYR A 119 -10.77 19.84 -2.87
N ILE A 120 -10.07 19.61 -3.99
CA ILE A 120 -8.79 20.28 -4.26
C ILE A 120 -9.01 21.71 -4.77
N ASN A 121 -8.46 22.69 -4.06
CA ASN A 121 -8.47 24.09 -4.48
C ASN A 121 -7.17 24.50 -5.18
N ASP A 122 -6.05 23.89 -4.81
CA ASP A 122 -4.72 24.12 -5.37
C ASP A 122 -3.95 22.79 -5.42
N LEU A 123 -3.47 22.41 -6.62
CA LEU A 123 -2.73 21.16 -6.86
C LEU A 123 -1.28 21.22 -6.36
N GLU A 124 -0.79 22.39 -5.91
CA GLU A 124 0.52 22.53 -5.29
C GLU A 124 0.43 22.47 -3.77
N ASN A 125 -0.49 23.21 -3.16
CA ASN A 125 -0.64 23.25 -1.70
C ASN A 125 -2.10 23.40 -1.29
N ASP A 126 -2.64 22.38 -0.62
CA ASP A 126 -3.98 22.43 -0.03
C ASP A 126 -3.93 21.97 1.42
N THR A 127 -4.61 22.68 2.31
CA THR A 127 -4.68 22.29 3.71
C THR A 127 -5.73 21.21 3.98
N CYS A 128 -6.64 20.99 3.04
CA CYS A 128 -7.83 20.16 3.23
C CYS A 128 -8.25 19.57 1.88
N MET A 129 -7.83 18.34 1.60
CA MET A 129 -8.37 17.56 0.49
C MET A 129 -8.82 16.19 0.98
N ASN A 130 -9.77 15.58 0.29
CA ASN A 130 -10.12 14.19 0.52
C ASN A 130 -9.34 13.31 -0.47
N PHE A 131 -8.57 12.39 0.07
CA PHE A 131 -8.01 11.27 -0.69
C PHE A 131 -8.98 10.10 -0.62
N GLY A 132 -9.21 9.45 -1.75
CA GLY A 132 -9.95 8.21 -1.84
C GLY A 132 -9.17 7.13 -2.58
N LEU A 133 -9.20 5.90 -2.07
CA LEU A 133 -8.70 4.71 -2.74
C LEU A 133 -9.87 3.76 -2.99
N TRP A 134 -10.15 3.48 -4.25
CA TRP A 134 -11.32 2.71 -4.65
C TRP A 134 -10.94 1.53 -5.52
N ARG A 135 -11.64 0.42 -5.34
CA ARG A 135 -11.73 -0.58 -6.38
C ARG A 135 -12.67 -0.10 -7.48
N GLY A 136 -12.21 -0.16 -8.72
CA GLY A 136 -12.99 0.14 -9.91
C GLY A 136 -13.62 -1.10 -10.55
N GLU A 137 -14.61 -0.86 -11.40
CA GLU A 137 -15.20 -1.82 -12.31
C GLU A 137 -15.13 -1.28 -13.75
N GLY A 138 -14.87 -2.17 -14.71
CA GLY A 138 -14.78 -1.83 -16.12
C GLY A 138 -13.81 -2.74 -16.87
N THR A 139 -13.46 -2.37 -18.10
CA THR A 139 -12.41 -3.05 -18.86
C THR A 139 -11.49 -1.97 -19.42
N PRO A 140 -10.24 -1.88 -18.98
CA PRO A 140 -9.33 -0.86 -19.45
C PRO A 140 -9.02 -1.09 -20.93
N MET A 141 -9.06 -0.01 -21.70
CA MET A 141 -8.51 0.02 -23.05
C MET A 141 -6.99 0.13 -22.96
N ILE A 142 -6.31 -0.74 -23.69
CA ILE A 142 -4.85 -0.83 -23.71
C ILE A 142 -4.33 -0.24 -25.02
N GLY A 143 -3.29 0.59 -24.90
CA GLY A 143 -2.57 1.19 -26.01
C GLY A 143 -1.73 0.19 -26.80
N THR A 144 -1.13 0.63 -27.90
CA THR A 144 -0.25 -0.22 -28.71
C THR A 144 1.08 -0.56 -28.02
N ASP A 145 1.41 0.15 -26.95
CA ASP A 145 2.56 -0.05 -26.07
C ASP A 145 2.27 -0.98 -24.88
N GLY A 146 1.02 -1.44 -24.72
CA GLY A 146 0.62 -2.33 -23.63
C GLY A 146 0.20 -1.60 -22.34
N SER A 147 0.20 -0.27 -22.33
CA SER A 147 -0.22 0.54 -21.19
C SER A 147 -1.72 0.86 -21.24
N VAL A 148 -2.34 1.03 -20.07
CA VAL A 148 -3.72 1.53 -19.96
C VAL A 148 -3.78 2.95 -20.52
N LEU A 149 -4.72 3.22 -21.42
CA LEU A 149 -4.92 4.56 -22.00
C LEU A 149 -5.45 5.55 -20.97
N ASP A 150 -5.08 6.82 -21.12
CA ASP A 150 -5.57 7.91 -20.30
C ASP A 150 -7.01 8.33 -20.65
N GLY A 151 -7.64 9.08 -19.74
CA GLY A 151 -8.94 9.69 -19.93
C GLY A 151 -10.12 8.72 -19.97
N GLN A 152 -9.93 7.49 -19.51
CA GLN A 152 -10.98 6.47 -19.45
C GLN A 152 -11.90 6.69 -18.25
N SER A 153 -13.13 6.16 -18.34
CA SER A 153 -14.10 6.21 -17.25
C SER A 153 -14.34 4.83 -16.66
N PHE A 154 -14.41 4.75 -15.34
CA PHE A 154 -14.65 3.53 -14.57
C PHE A 154 -15.77 3.72 -13.56
N SER A 155 -16.45 2.64 -13.18
CA SER A 155 -17.41 2.68 -12.07
C SER A 155 -16.70 2.36 -10.76
N ARG A 156 -17.20 2.87 -9.62
CA ARG A 156 -16.79 2.39 -8.30
C ARG A 156 -17.40 0.99 -8.08
N SER A 157 -16.63 0.07 -7.53
CA SER A 157 -17.14 -1.23 -7.10
C SER A 157 -18.21 -1.05 -6.03
N THR A 158 -19.36 -1.70 -6.19
CA THR A 158 -20.42 -1.68 -5.16
C THR A 158 -20.13 -2.66 -4.00
N LEU A 159 -19.14 -3.53 -4.18
CA LEU A 159 -18.72 -4.53 -3.21
C LEU A 159 -17.62 -4.02 -2.27
N ASP A 160 -17.01 -2.88 -2.60
CA ASP A 160 -15.91 -2.28 -1.86
C ASP A 160 -16.30 -0.83 -1.54
N PRO A 161 -16.49 -0.46 -0.26
CA PRO A 161 -16.84 0.90 0.11
C PRO A 161 -15.71 1.91 -0.14
N GLY A 162 -14.52 1.44 -0.54
CA GLY A 162 -13.33 2.26 -0.67
C GLY A 162 -12.83 2.81 0.65
N LEU A 163 -11.71 3.51 0.56
CA LEU A 163 -11.15 4.32 1.64
C LEU A 163 -11.37 5.79 1.29
N VAL A 164 -11.71 6.62 2.28
CA VAL A 164 -11.68 8.08 2.15
C VAL A 164 -11.07 8.70 3.41
N GLU A 165 -10.06 9.54 3.22
CA GLU A 165 -9.38 10.27 4.30
C GLU A 165 -9.24 11.75 3.95
N THR A 166 -9.38 12.63 4.95
CA THR A 166 -9.05 14.05 4.79
C THR A 166 -7.59 14.27 5.14
N ILE A 167 -6.81 14.73 4.17
CA ILE A 167 -5.35 14.90 4.28
C ILE A 167 -4.90 16.24 3.69
N PRO A 168 -3.73 16.76 4.11
CA PRO A 168 -3.12 17.91 3.46
C PRO A 168 -2.35 17.51 2.19
N LEU A 169 -2.17 18.49 1.30
CA LEU A 169 -1.31 18.45 0.12
C LEU A 169 -0.22 19.53 0.27
N SER A 170 1.05 19.16 0.06
CA SER A 170 2.19 20.06 0.17
C SER A 170 3.17 19.80 -0.96
N ASN A 171 3.50 20.84 -1.73
CA ASN A 171 4.34 20.74 -2.93
C ASN A 171 3.89 19.60 -3.87
N SER A 172 2.60 19.53 -4.18
CA SER A 172 1.97 18.47 -4.99
C SER A 172 2.16 17.06 -4.45
N SER A 173 2.53 16.91 -3.18
CA SER A 173 2.77 15.63 -2.51
C SER A 173 1.83 15.46 -1.32
N PHE A 174 1.38 14.24 -1.10
CA PHE A 174 0.50 13.89 0.02
C PHE A 174 0.87 12.54 0.62
N ILE A 175 0.45 12.32 1.86
CA ILE A 175 0.53 11.03 2.55
C ILE A 175 -0.86 10.75 3.13
N ALA A 176 -1.39 9.58 2.82
CA ALA A 176 -2.60 9.01 3.41
C ALA A 176 -2.22 7.84 4.31
N GLY A 177 -2.97 7.61 5.39
CA GLY A 177 -2.70 6.58 6.38
C GLY A 177 -2.62 7.09 7.83
N PRO A 178 -2.66 6.15 8.80
CA PRO A 178 -2.72 4.70 8.60
C PRO A 178 -4.13 4.19 8.25
N PHE A 179 -4.22 3.19 7.37
CA PHE A 179 -5.46 2.48 7.04
C PHE A 179 -5.21 1.01 6.69
N ASP A 180 -6.23 0.17 6.84
CA ASP A 180 -6.17 -1.19 6.31
C ASP A 180 -6.79 -1.24 4.91
N TYR A 181 -6.14 -1.94 3.98
CA TYR A 181 -6.65 -2.09 2.61
C TYR A 181 -6.46 -3.50 2.08
N THR A 182 -7.53 -4.10 1.57
CA THR A 182 -7.48 -5.44 0.97
C THR A 182 -7.37 -5.34 -0.54
N LEU A 183 -6.24 -5.79 -1.09
CA LEU A 183 -6.00 -5.92 -2.53
C LEU A 183 -6.53 -7.27 -3.05
N PRO A 184 -7.58 -7.29 -3.88
CA PRO A 184 -8.02 -8.51 -4.54
C PRO A 184 -7.16 -8.76 -5.79
N VAL A 185 -6.27 -9.74 -5.72
CA VAL A 185 -5.44 -10.16 -6.86
C VAL A 185 -6.00 -11.46 -7.42
N GLN A 186 -6.12 -11.55 -8.74
CA GLN A 186 -6.49 -12.79 -9.40
C GLN A 186 -5.22 -13.47 -9.92
N VAL A 187 -4.99 -14.70 -9.46
CA VAL A 187 -3.89 -15.54 -9.93
C VAL A 187 -4.50 -16.73 -10.65
N LEU A 188 -4.34 -16.76 -11.97
CA LEU A 188 -5.00 -17.73 -12.86
C LEU A 188 -6.53 -17.61 -12.75
N ASP A 189 -7.19 -18.57 -12.09
CA ASP A 189 -8.65 -18.61 -11.90
C ASP A 189 -9.05 -18.50 -10.42
N VAL A 190 -8.12 -18.03 -9.56
CA VAL A 190 -8.36 -17.93 -8.12
C VAL A 190 -8.11 -16.52 -7.62
N PHE A 191 -9.05 -16.03 -6.82
CA PHE A 191 -8.95 -14.75 -6.13
C PHE A 191 -8.20 -14.93 -4.82
N VAL A 192 -7.09 -14.23 -4.67
CA VAL A 192 -6.34 -14.07 -3.43
C VAL A 192 -6.57 -12.65 -2.93
N SER A 193 -6.83 -12.51 -1.65
CA SER A 193 -6.96 -11.21 -0.99
C SER A 193 -5.71 -10.96 -0.16
N PHE A 194 -4.96 -9.91 -0.46
CA PHE A 194 -3.87 -9.45 0.39
C PHE A 194 -4.37 -8.33 1.26
N THR A 195 -4.39 -8.51 2.57
CA THR A 195 -4.73 -7.43 3.48
C THR A 195 -3.46 -6.73 3.91
N MET A 196 -3.30 -5.49 3.43
CA MET A 196 -2.28 -4.57 3.88
C MET A 196 -2.78 -3.91 5.16
N GLN A 197 -2.12 -4.20 6.28
CA GLN A 197 -2.40 -3.64 7.59
C GLN A 197 -1.52 -2.42 7.87
N GLU A 198 -2.06 -1.45 8.61
CA GLU A 198 -1.36 -0.21 8.98
C GLU A 198 -0.72 0.49 7.77
N ALA A 199 -1.42 0.44 6.65
CA ALA A 199 -0.88 0.84 5.38
C ALA A 199 -0.88 2.37 5.23
N TYR A 200 0.12 2.84 4.51
CA TYR A 200 0.29 4.23 4.13
C TYR A 200 0.50 4.34 2.62
N LEU A 201 0.03 5.44 2.05
CA LEU A 201 0.25 5.78 0.64
C LEU A 201 0.88 7.16 0.54
N SER A 202 2.02 7.26 -0.13
CA SER A 202 2.65 8.51 -0.52
C SER A 202 2.40 8.74 -2.00
N GLY A 203 1.86 9.90 -2.35
CA GLY A 203 1.52 10.26 -3.73
C GLY A 203 2.08 11.62 -4.11
N ASN A 204 2.46 11.74 -5.38
CA ASN A 204 2.91 12.97 -6.03
C ASN A 204 2.04 13.21 -7.28
N ILE A 205 1.48 14.41 -7.39
CA ILE A 205 0.61 14.80 -8.50
C ILE A 205 1.47 15.44 -9.60
N ARG A 206 1.33 14.96 -10.83
CA ARG A 206 1.96 15.56 -12.02
C ARG A 206 1.06 16.62 -12.63
N SER A 207 1.67 17.47 -13.46
CA SER A 207 0.96 18.57 -14.14
C SER A 207 -0.14 18.11 -15.11
N ASP A 208 -0.12 16.86 -15.55
CA ASP A 208 -1.14 16.26 -16.41
C ASP A 208 -2.27 15.56 -15.63
N GLY A 209 -2.22 15.60 -14.30
CA GLY A 209 -3.19 14.94 -13.43
C GLY A 209 -2.90 13.47 -13.14
N SER A 210 -1.83 12.88 -13.71
CA SER A 210 -1.34 11.58 -13.25
C SER A 210 -0.78 11.67 -11.83
N ILE A 211 -0.82 10.56 -11.11
CA ILE A 211 -0.27 10.42 -9.76
C ILE A 211 0.74 9.27 -9.76
N TYR A 212 1.87 9.46 -9.07
CA TYR A 212 2.83 8.40 -8.84
C TYR A 212 3.28 8.40 -7.39
N GLY A 213 3.82 7.28 -6.92
CA GLY A 213 4.32 7.20 -5.57
C GLY A 213 4.49 5.77 -5.12
N TYR A 214 4.23 5.54 -3.84
CA TYR A 214 4.34 4.22 -3.25
C TYR A 214 3.29 3.99 -2.16
N PHE A 215 2.91 2.74 -2.01
CA PHE A 215 1.89 2.23 -1.09
C PHE A 215 2.50 1.05 -0.34
N GLY A 216 2.54 1.11 0.99
CA GLY A 216 3.20 0.10 1.80
C GLY A 216 2.47 -0.17 3.10
N GLY A 217 2.70 -1.34 3.67
CA GLY A 217 2.04 -1.81 4.88
C GLY A 217 2.54 -3.21 5.27
N SER A 218 1.97 -3.74 6.34
CA SER A 218 2.27 -5.08 6.84
C SER A 218 1.30 -6.11 6.24
N VAL A 219 1.81 -7.27 5.80
CA VAL A 219 0.99 -8.37 5.28
C VAL A 219 1.29 -9.64 6.05
N ALA A 220 0.24 -10.31 6.53
CA ALA A 220 0.35 -11.56 7.26
C ALA A 220 0.98 -12.65 6.37
N LEU A 221 1.86 -13.47 6.94
CA LEU A 221 2.48 -14.58 6.22
C LEU A 221 1.46 -15.59 5.68
N ASP A 222 0.34 -15.75 6.36
CA ASP A 222 -0.74 -16.64 5.93
C ASP A 222 -1.39 -16.20 4.61
N ASP A 223 -1.42 -14.89 4.30
CA ASP A 223 -1.91 -14.37 3.01
C ASP A 223 -0.99 -14.82 1.85
N PHE A 224 0.33 -14.93 2.09
CA PHE A 224 1.27 -15.45 1.09
C PHE A 224 1.15 -16.96 0.90
N LYS A 225 0.87 -17.72 1.97
CA LYS A 225 0.63 -19.17 1.88
C LYS A 225 -0.57 -19.48 0.99
N ALA A 226 -1.59 -18.62 1.01
CA ALA A 226 -2.71 -18.75 0.10
C ALA A 226 -2.26 -18.75 -1.37
N ILE A 227 -1.21 -18.03 -1.78
CA ILE A 227 -0.68 -18.11 -3.16
C ILE A 227 0.01 -19.45 -3.42
N THR A 228 0.86 -19.89 -2.50
CA THR A 228 1.70 -21.08 -2.69
C THR A 228 0.86 -22.35 -2.78
N GLU A 229 -0.30 -22.36 -2.15
CA GLU A 229 -1.27 -23.46 -2.19
C GLU A 229 -2.10 -23.54 -3.48
N LEU A 230 -2.22 -22.44 -4.24
CA LEU A 230 -3.11 -22.37 -5.42
C LEU A 230 -2.47 -22.93 -6.70
N GLY A 231 -1.15 -22.98 -6.76
CA GLY A 231 -0.43 -23.66 -7.83
C GLY A 231 0.14 -24.98 -7.36
N ASP A 232 0.33 -25.92 -8.29
CA ASP A 232 1.25 -27.06 -8.09
C ASP A 232 2.70 -26.56 -8.16
N ILE A 233 3.04 -25.53 -7.36
CA ILE A 233 4.36 -24.87 -7.35
C ILE A 233 5.40 -25.72 -6.60
N GLY A 234 5.00 -26.88 -6.09
CA GLY A 234 5.86 -27.91 -5.51
C GLY A 234 6.83 -27.36 -4.46
N ASN A 235 8.12 -27.66 -4.62
CA ASN A 235 9.19 -27.27 -3.70
C ASN A 235 9.44 -25.74 -3.61
N VAL A 236 8.78 -24.92 -4.44
CA VAL A 236 8.92 -23.45 -4.39
C VAL A 236 8.12 -22.87 -3.21
N GLY A 237 7.00 -23.51 -2.83
CA GLY A 237 6.19 -23.07 -1.68
C GLY A 237 6.97 -23.13 -0.37
N GLU A 238 7.57 -24.28 -0.06
CA GLU A 238 8.38 -24.46 1.17
C GLU A 238 9.58 -23.50 1.23
N LEU A 239 10.21 -23.23 0.08
CA LEU A 239 11.28 -22.24 -0.02
C LEU A 239 10.74 -20.83 0.26
N LEU A 240 9.60 -20.46 -0.32
CA LEU A 240 9.00 -19.14 -0.10
C LEU A 240 8.58 -18.97 1.36
N ASP A 241 7.94 -19.98 1.97
CA ASP A 241 7.57 -19.97 3.39
C ASP A 241 8.80 -19.76 4.29
N THR A 242 9.90 -20.46 3.97
CA THR A 242 11.17 -20.33 4.69
C THR A 242 11.78 -18.94 4.52
N LEU A 243 11.75 -18.38 3.32
CA LEU A 243 12.28 -17.04 3.04
C LEU A 243 11.46 -15.95 3.71
N LEU A 244 10.13 -16.06 3.62
CA LEU A 244 9.19 -15.12 4.24
C LEU A 244 9.35 -15.14 5.76
N ALA A 245 9.32 -16.31 6.39
CA ALA A 245 9.50 -16.42 7.84
C ALA A 245 10.86 -15.88 8.33
N GLN A 246 11.91 -15.92 7.50
CA GLN A 246 13.21 -15.32 7.83
C GLN A 246 13.26 -13.80 7.66
N ALA A 247 12.36 -13.24 6.86
CA ALA A 247 12.30 -11.82 6.55
C ALA A 247 11.11 -11.11 7.19
N SER A 248 10.26 -11.83 7.93
CA SER A 248 9.18 -11.22 8.73
C SER A 248 9.75 -10.26 9.74
N ASP A 249 9.34 -9.01 9.63
CA ASP A 249 9.76 -7.89 10.45
C ASP A 249 8.60 -7.28 11.27
N MET A 250 7.37 -7.77 11.09
CA MET A 250 6.17 -7.20 11.69
C MET A 250 5.36 -8.22 12.49
N ASP A 251 4.55 -7.69 13.42
CA ASP A 251 3.56 -8.39 14.24
C ASP A 251 4.13 -9.58 15.03
N ILE A 252 4.65 -9.29 16.22
CA ILE A 252 5.21 -10.30 17.13
C ILE A 252 4.05 -11.02 17.83
N ASP A 253 3.95 -12.32 17.60
CA ASP A 253 2.92 -13.17 18.17
C ASP A 253 3.15 -13.47 19.67
N GLY A 254 2.24 -14.25 20.26
CA GLY A 254 2.32 -14.63 21.67
C GLY A 254 3.50 -15.53 22.06
N ASP A 255 4.16 -16.14 21.08
CA ASP A 255 5.34 -17.00 21.24
C ASP A 255 6.65 -16.23 20.93
N GLY A 256 6.55 -14.99 20.45
CA GLY A 256 7.67 -14.11 20.13
C GLY A 256 8.16 -14.26 18.69
N GLU A 257 7.38 -14.89 17.81
CA GLU A 257 7.68 -15.05 16.38
C GLU A 257 6.95 -13.97 15.58
N CYS A 258 7.54 -13.54 14.47
CA CYS A 258 6.96 -12.50 13.62
C CYS A 258 6.12 -13.14 12.51
N ASP A 259 4.83 -12.82 12.50
CA ASP A 259 3.85 -13.46 11.63
C ASP A 259 3.41 -12.58 10.46
N ALA A 260 4.03 -11.40 10.31
CA ALA A 260 3.82 -10.51 9.18
C ALA A 260 5.13 -9.94 8.61
N ILE A 261 5.05 -9.51 7.35
CA ILE A 261 6.16 -8.89 6.63
C ILE A 261 5.73 -7.54 6.06
N SER A 262 6.58 -6.53 6.22
CA SER A 262 6.39 -5.24 5.59
C SER A 262 6.75 -5.30 4.11
N LEU A 263 5.89 -4.72 3.29
CA LEU A 263 6.12 -4.61 1.84
C LEU A 263 5.64 -3.27 1.31
N VAL A 264 6.25 -2.86 0.21
CA VAL A 264 5.95 -1.58 -0.44
C VAL A 264 5.84 -1.81 -1.94
N PHE A 265 4.78 -1.28 -2.54
CA PHE A 265 4.62 -1.15 -3.98
C PHE A 265 4.91 0.28 -4.41
N THR A 266 5.71 0.48 -5.45
CA THR A 266 5.67 1.71 -6.26
C THR A 266 4.53 1.63 -7.26
N PHE A 267 3.91 2.75 -7.59
CA PHE A 267 2.85 2.81 -8.59
C PHE A 267 2.98 4.03 -9.51
N ASP A 268 2.42 3.88 -10.70
CA ASP A 268 2.11 4.98 -11.62
C ASP A 268 0.63 4.91 -12.02
N SER A 269 0.05 6.05 -12.39
CA SER A 269 -1.36 6.15 -12.76
C SER A 269 -1.54 7.12 -13.91
N VAL A 270 -2.69 7.06 -14.56
CA VAL A 270 -3.09 8.03 -15.59
C VAL A 270 -4.42 8.65 -15.20
N GLN A 271 -4.68 9.85 -15.70
CA GLN A 271 -5.97 10.51 -15.44
C GLN A 271 -7.13 9.62 -15.91
N SER A 272 -8.18 9.54 -15.11
CA SER A 272 -9.42 8.84 -15.39
C SER A 272 -10.62 9.62 -14.85
N PHE A 273 -11.81 9.06 -14.96
CA PHE A 273 -13.05 9.66 -14.48
C PHE A 273 -13.95 8.59 -13.87
N PHE A 274 -14.84 8.97 -12.95
CA PHE A 274 -15.95 8.10 -12.59
C PHE A 274 -17.08 8.21 -13.62
N ILE A 275 -17.78 7.10 -13.84
CA ILE A 275 -19.08 7.10 -14.50
C ILE A 275 -20.11 7.61 -13.49
N GLU A 276 -20.85 8.67 -13.82
CA GLU A 276 -21.98 9.13 -13.02
C GLU A 276 -23.07 8.05 -12.99
N GLU A 277 -23.53 7.67 -11.80
CA GLU A 277 -24.68 6.76 -11.61
C GLU A 277 -26.04 7.48 -11.74
#